data_AF-M6YYI1-F1
#
_entry.id   AF-M6YYI1-F1
#
_cell.length_a   1.000
_cell.length_b   1.000
_cell.length_c   1.000
_cell.angle_alpha   90.00
_cell.angle_beta   90.00
_cell.angle_gamma   90.00
#
_symmetry.space_group_name_H-M   'P 1'
#
loop_
_entity.id
_entity.type
_entity.pdbx_description
1 polymer ?
#
loop_
_entity_poly.entity_id
_entity_poly.type
_entity_poly.pdbx_seq_one_letter_code
_entity_poly.pdbx_strand_id
1 'polypeptide(L)'
;MGLVNYIEGGSVGLQAGIINLGKDRSGVELTIGLVNYKTGSIMIGIANFLSEGINFALYNHNTVGFNFGILNLFSEGMSLGIFNIGNKEIGDTQIGLINLSNVSKKSTVQFGLLNLSNTFEKHKIQYGLLNICRGKKISITTGLNDCE
;
A
#
# COMPACT_ATOMS: atom_id res chain seq x y z
N MET A 1 -9.02 10.51 -22.89
CA MET A 1 -9.16 11.91 -22.43
C MET A 1 -10.65 12.15 -22.27
N GLY A 2 -11.12 12.30 -21.04
CA GLY A 2 -12.55 12.42 -20.74
C GLY A 2 -12.80 12.65 -19.25
N LEU A 3 -14.03 13.03 -18.90
CA LEU A 3 -14.42 13.15 -17.48
C LEU A 3 -14.39 11.77 -16.81
N VAL A 4 -14.92 10.76 -17.50
CA VAL A 4 -14.90 9.36 -17.06
C VAL A 4 -14.37 8.52 -18.21
N ASN A 5 -13.35 7.71 -17.97
CA ASN A 5 -12.87 6.71 -18.91
C ASN A 5 -13.09 5.31 -18.34
N TYR A 6 -13.60 4.40 -19.17
CA TYR A 6 -13.78 2.99 -18.85
C TYR A 6 -13.04 2.14 -19.88
N ILE A 7 -12.23 1.19 -19.42
CA ILE A 7 -11.57 0.21 -20.29
C ILE A 7 -11.67 -1.17 -19.63
N GLU A 8 -12.10 -2.15 -20.42
CA GLU A 8 -12.23 -3.54 -20.04
C GLU A 8 -11.39 -4.42 -20.96
N GLY A 9 -10.71 -5.41 -20.38
CA GLY A 9 -9.86 -6.37 -21.11
C GLY A 9 -8.41 -5.90 -21.30
N GLY A 10 -7.69 -6.64 -22.15
CA GLY A 10 -6.28 -6.38 -22.42
C GLY A 10 -6.07 -5.11 -23.23
N SER A 11 -5.27 -4.19 -22.71
CA SER A 11 -5.00 -2.90 -23.36
C SER A 11 -3.54 -2.52 -23.22
N VAL A 12 -2.98 -1.96 -24.28
CA VAL A 12 -1.70 -1.24 -24.26
C VAL A 12 -2.02 0.19 -24.65
N GLY A 13 -1.89 1.14 -23.73
CA GLY A 13 -2.35 2.49 -23.99
C GLY A 13 -2.19 3.49 -22.84
N LEU A 14 -2.77 4.66 -23.05
CA LEU A 14 -2.83 5.74 -22.08
C LEU A 14 -4.29 6.10 -21.78
N GLN A 15 -4.66 6.02 -20.51
CA GLN A 15 -5.95 6.46 -20.01
C GLN A 15 -5.76 7.74 -19.19
N ALA A 16 -6.42 8.82 -19.61
CA ALA A 16 -6.31 10.12 -18.94
C ALA A 16 -7.69 10.74 -18.76
N GLY A 17 -8.05 11.08 -17.53
CA GLY A 17 -9.37 11.65 -17.20
C GLY A 17 -9.56 11.96 -15.72
N ILE A 18 -10.73 12.47 -15.34
CA ILE A 18 -11.00 12.76 -13.92
C ILE A 18 -11.21 11.45 -13.15
N ILE A 19 -12.04 10.57 -13.70
CA ILE A 19 -12.33 9.24 -13.16
C ILE A 19 -11.93 8.19 -14.18
N ASN A 20 -11.16 7.20 -13.75
CA ASN A 20 -10.65 6.12 -14.58
C ASN A 20 -11.09 4.78 -13.98
N LEU A 21 -11.72 3.94 -14.79
CA LEU A 21 -12.31 2.67 -14.39
C LEU A 21 -11.71 1.54 -15.22
N GLY A 22 -11.15 0.54 -14.55
CA GLY A 22 -10.63 -0.67 -15.18
C GLY A 22 -11.39 -1.93 -14.80
N LYS A 23 -11.41 -2.91 -15.70
CA LYS A 23 -11.87 -4.26 -15.41
C LYS A 23 -11.06 -5.29 -16.20
N ASP A 24 -10.63 -6.35 -15.52
CA ASP A 24 -9.95 -7.52 -16.06
C ASP A 24 -8.82 -7.16 -17.04
N ARG A 25 -8.00 -6.18 -16.63
CA ARG A 25 -6.95 -5.62 -17.48
C ARG A 25 -5.68 -6.46 -17.42
N SER A 26 -5.16 -6.80 -18.59
CA SER A 26 -3.85 -7.41 -18.78
C SER A 26 -3.07 -6.60 -19.83
N GLY A 27 -1.94 -6.02 -19.46
CA GLY A 27 -1.15 -5.17 -20.37
C GLY A 27 -0.28 -4.13 -19.66
N VAL A 28 0.30 -3.22 -20.45
CA VAL A 28 1.08 -2.07 -19.96
C VAL A 28 0.29 -0.80 -20.28
N GLU A 29 -0.26 -0.18 -19.25
CA GLU A 29 -1.06 1.03 -19.37
C GLU A 29 -0.56 2.13 -18.42
N LEU A 30 -0.58 3.38 -18.88
CA LEU A 30 -0.40 4.54 -18.02
C LEU A 30 -1.76 5.18 -17.78
N THR A 31 -2.23 5.11 -16.54
CA THR A 31 -3.49 5.74 -16.11
C THR A 31 -3.18 7.02 -15.32
N ILE A 32 -3.71 8.15 -15.78
CA ILE A 32 -3.59 9.45 -15.10
C ILE A 32 -4.98 9.99 -14.81
N GLY A 33 -5.29 10.26 -13.55
CA GLY A 33 -6.55 10.89 -13.20
C GLY A 33 -6.70 11.28 -11.75
N LEU A 34 -7.78 11.97 -11.40
CA LEU A 34 -8.03 12.31 -10.00
C LEU A 34 -8.35 11.04 -9.20
N VAL A 35 -9.21 10.20 -9.75
CA VAL A 35 -9.62 8.93 -9.13
C VAL A 35 -9.43 7.78 -10.11
N ASN A 36 -8.65 6.79 -9.71
CA ASN A 36 -8.46 5.55 -10.47
C ASN A 36 -9.03 4.38 -9.67
N TYR A 37 -9.87 3.55 -10.30
CA TYR A 37 -10.54 2.44 -9.63
C TYR A 37 -10.44 1.17 -10.46
N LYS A 38 -9.95 0.10 -9.83
CA LYS A 38 -9.74 -1.22 -10.43
C LYS A 38 -8.89 -1.14 -11.72
N THR A 39 -7.90 -0.25 -11.71
CA THR A 39 -6.97 -0.02 -12.82
C THR A 39 -5.68 -0.80 -12.62
N GLY A 40 -4.93 -1.01 -13.70
CA GLY A 40 -3.70 -1.80 -13.70
C GLY A 40 -2.46 -1.00 -14.12
N SER A 41 -1.30 -1.63 -14.00
CA SER A 41 0.00 -1.15 -14.53
C SER A 41 0.56 0.05 -13.78
N ILE A 42 0.64 1.26 -14.37
CA ILE A 42 1.16 2.46 -13.72
C ILE A 42 0.03 3.47 -13.58
N MET A 43 -0.22 3.90 -12.35
CA MET A 43 -1.33 4.81 -12.03
C MET A 43 -0.82 6.03 -11.31
N ILE A 44 -1.25 7.20 -11.77
CA ILE A 44 -0.96 8.48 -11.17
C ILE A 44 -2.29 9.16 -10.86
N GLY A 45 -2.48 9.58 -9.62
CA GLY A 45 -3.68 10.32 -9.26
C GLY A 45 -3.74 10.90 -7.87
N ILE A 46 -4.91 11.40 -7.50
CA ILE A 46 -5.17 11.82 -6.12
C ILE A 46 -5.53 10.60 -5.27
N ALA A 47 -6.35 9.71 -5.82
CA ALA A 47 -6.77 8.48 -5.15
C ALA A 47 -6.78 7.25 -6.08
N ASN A 48 -6.20 6.15 -5.61
CA ASN A 48 -6.27 4.84 -6.28
C ASN A 48 -7.00 3.82 -5.39
N PHE A 49 -7.90 3.03 -5.99
CA PHE A 49 -8.73 2.06 -5.28
C PHE A 49 -8.73 0.71 -6.00
N LEU A 50 -8.52 -0.38 -5.27
CA LEU A 50 -8.58 -1.75 -5.83
C LEU A 50 -7.68 -1.94 -7.05
N SER A 51 -6.59 -1.19 -7.10
CA SER A 51 -5.73 -1.07 -8.28
C SER A 51 -4.44 -1.87 -8.11
N GLU A 52 -3.91 -2.39 -9.21
CA GLU A 52 -2.78 -3.32 -9.21
C GLU A 52 -1.60 -2.79 -10.04
N GLY A 53 -0.38 -2.90 -9.51
CA GLY A 53 0.85 -2.46 -10.18
C GLY A 53 1.57 -1.37 -9.39
N ILE A 54 1.91 -0.26 -10.05
CA ILE A 54 2.60 0.89 -9.46
C ILE A 54 1.58 2.02 -9.26
N ASN A 55 1.24 2.30 -8.01
CA ASN A 55 0.22 3.25 -7.59
C ASN A 55 0.87 4.51 -7.01
N PHE A 56 0.91 5.61 -7.76
CA PHE A 56 1.28 6.93 -7.27
C PHE A 56 0.04 7.75 -6.98
N ALA A 57 -0.31 7.93 -5.70
CA ALA A 57 -1.41 8.81 -5.33
C ALA A 57 -1.27 9.38 -3.93
N LEU A 58 -2.00 10.44 -3.60
CA LEU A 58 -2.05 10.92 -2.22
C LEU A 58 -2.69 9.86 -1.30
N TYR A 59 -3.67 9.14 -1.81
CA TYR A 59 -4.42 8.10 -1.10
C TYR A 59 -4.51 6.81 -1.92
N ASN A 60 -3.97 5.71 -1.39
CA ASN A 60 -4.12 4.38 -1.98
C ASN A 60 -4.95 3.50 -1.03
N HIS A 61 -5.94 2.79 -1.58
CA HIS A 61 -6.81 1.91 -0.80
C HIS A 61 -7.00 0.55 -1.45
N ASN A 62 -6.65 -0.49 -0.69
CA ASN A 62 -6.74 -1.89 -1.10
C ASN A 62 -6.06 -2.13 -2.46
N THR A 63 -4.89 -1.52 -2.64
CA THR A 63 -4.08 -1.61 -3.85
C THR A 63 -3.01 -2.70 -3.71
N VAL A 64 -2.56 -3.27 -4.82
CA VAL A 64 -1.55 -4.34 -4.83
C VAL A 64 -0.34 -3.90 -5.64
N GLY A 65 0.87 -4.16 -5.13
CA GLY A 65 2.12 -3.91 -5.84
C GLY A 65 3.00 -2.88 -5.14
N PHE A 66 3.44 -1.85 -5.86
CA PHE A 66 4.23 -0.75 -5.32
C PHE A 66 3.35 0.49 -5.13
N ASN A 67 3.18 0.93 -3.89
CA ASN A 67 2.25 1.99 -3.52
C ASN A 67 3.03 3.17 -2.97
N PHE A 68 2.96 4.30 -3.66
CA PHE A 68 3.53 5.57 -3.22
C PHE A 68 2.40 6.53 -2.87
N GLY A 69 2.40 7.05 -1.64
CA GLY A 69 1.39 8.02 -1.25
C GLY A 69 1.52 8.61 0.14
N ILE A 70 0.66 9.56 0.48
CA ILE A 70 0.59 10.08 1.84
C ILE A 70 -0.05 9.04 2.75
N LEU A 71 -1.13 8.42 2.27
CA LEU A 71 -1.90 7.40 2.97
C LEU A 71 -2.01 6.13 2.12
N ASN A 72 -1.49 5.02 2.62
CA ASN A 72 -1.67 3.70 2.03
C ASN A 72 -2.47 2.82 2.99
N LEU A 73 -3.70 2.45 2.62
CA LEU A 73 -4.62 1.68 3.44
C LEU A 73 -4.88 0.31 2.85
N PHE A 74 -4.60 -0.72 3.64
CA PHE A 74 -4.82 -2.13 3.31
C PHE A 74 -4.16 -2.56 1.99
N SER A 75 -3.03 -1.94 1.66
CA SER A 75 -2.30 -2.24 0.44
C SER A 75 -1.38 -3.45 0.62
N GLU A 76 -1.29 -4.30 -0.41
CA GLU A 76 -0.37 -5.45 -0.46
C GLU A 76 0.90 -5.11 -1.26
N GLY A 77 2.02 -5.72 -0.88
CA GLY A 77 3.31 -5.51 -1.53
C GLY A 77 4.16 -4.50 -0.76
N MET A 78 4.64 -3.46 -1.45
CA MET A 78 5.51 -2.43 -0.86
C MET A 78 4.79 -1.09 -0.84
N SER A 79 4.66 -0.51 0.36
CA SER A 79 3.98 0.76 0.59
C SER A 79 4.98 1.78 1.12
N LEU A 80 5.25 2.80 0.32
CA LEU A 80 6.08 3.96 0.67
C LEU A 80 5.16 5.17 0.89
N GLY A 81 5.20 5.73 2.09
CA GLY A 81 4.34 6.86 2.40
C GLY A 81 4.54 7.51 3.75
N ILE A 82 3.65 8.43 4.11
CA ILE A 82 3.70 9.03 5.46
C ILE A 82 3.02 8.07 6.44
N PHE A 83 1.83 7.60 6.08
CA PHE A 83 1.01 6.69 6.87
C PHE A 83 0.73 5.42 6.08
N ASN A 84 1.14 4.28 6.62
CA ASN A 84 0.83 2.97 6.06
C ASN A 84 0.00 2.17 7.08
N ILE A 85 -1.12 1.61 6.64
CA ILE A 85 -1.99 0.76 7.48
C ILE A 85 -2.20 -0.57 6.76
N GLY A 86 -1.67 -1.65 7.34
CA GLY A 86 -1.79 -3.02 6.84
C GLY A 86 -2.92 -3.80 7.53
N ASN A 87 -3.41 -4.85 6.87
CA ASN A 87 -4.49 -5.71 7.37
C ASN A 87 -4.01 -7.15 7.71
N LYS A 88 -4.82 -7.88 8.49
CA LYS A 88 -4.55 -9.18 9.13
C LYS A 88 -4.08 -10.30 8.22
N GLU A 89 -4.41 -10.24 6.94
CA GLU A 89 -4.16 -11.31 5.98
C GLU A 89 -3.08 -10.98 4.94
N ILE A 90 -2.56 -9.74 4.97
CA ILE A 90 -1.71 -9.19 3.92
C ILE A 90 -0.26 -9.17 4.40
N GLY A 91 0.66 -9.59 3.51
CA GLY A 91 2.09 -9.48 3.73
C GLY A 91 2.56 -8.21 3.03
N ASP A 92 2.96 -7.21 3.80
CA ASP A 92 3.40 -5.93 3.27
C ASP A 92 4.75 -5.49 3.87
N THR A 93 5.45 -4.70 3.05
CA THR A 93 6.62 -3.92 3.46
C THR A 93 6.19 -2.47 3.53
N GLN A 94 6.12 -1.93 4.74
CA GLN A 94 5.70 -0.56 5.00
C GLN A 94 6.92 0.30 5.28
N ILE A 95 7.12 1.35 4.49
CA ILE A 95 8.18 2.33 4.67
C ILE A 95 7.50 3.69 4.83
N GLY A 96 7.65 4.32 5.99
CA GLY A 96 6.98 5.59 6.22
C GLY A 96 7.25 6.21 7.57
N LEU A 97 6.63 7.35 7.86
CA LEU A 97 6.77 7.94 9.20
C LEU A 97 6.03 7.10 10.24
N ILE A 98 4.81 6.67 9.89
CA ILE A 98 3.91 5.96 10.78
C ILE A 98 3.41 4.71 10.06
N ASN A 99 3.75 3.54 10.60
CA ASN A 99 3.36 2.24 10.07
C ASN A 99 2.51 1.51 11.11
N LEU A 100 1.32 1.09 10.71
CA LEU A 100 0.42 0.31 11.53
C LEU A 100 0.14 -1.01 10.83
N SER A 101 0.34 -2.11 11.52
CA SER A 101 0.13 -3.41 10.91
C SER A 101 -0.46 -4.38 11.92
N ASN A 102 -1.70 -4.81 11.67
CA ASN A 102 -2.36 -5.86 12.45
C ASN A 102 -2.26 -7.14 11.65
N VAL A 103 -1.51 -8.16 12.11
CA VAL A 103 -1.14 -9.30 11.26
C VAL A 103 -1.39 -10.61 11.96
N SER A 104 -2.08 -11.50 11.26
CA SER A 104 -2.41 -12.84 11.73
C SER A 104 -1.66 -13.93 10.97
N LYS A 105 -1.44 -13.80 9.64
CA LYS A 105 -1.04 -14.94 8.80
C LYS A 105 0.28 -14.79 8.01
N LYS A 106 0.65 -13.59 7.54
CA LYS A 106 1.85 -13.34 6.71
C LYS A 106 2.92 -12.56 7.48
N SER A 107 4.17 -12.57 7.01
CA SER A 107 5.24 -11.74 7.60
C SER A 107 5.15 -10.32 7.05
N THR A 108 5.45 -9.31 7.88
CA THR A 108 5.48 -7.90 7.46
C THR A 108 6.75 -7.24 7.96
N VAL A 109 7.28 -6.30 7.18
CA VAL A 109 8.45 -5.50 7.54
C VAL A 109 8.04 -4.04 7.61
N GLN A 110 8.42 -3.36 8.69
CA GLN A 110 8.11 -1.94 8.88
C GLN A 110 9.39 -1.15 9.10
N PHE A 111 9.58 -0.12 8.29
CA PHE A 111 10.65 0.87 8.43
C PHE A 111 10.02 2.22 8.65
N GLY A 112 10.24 2.84 9.81
CA GLY A 112 9.64 4.13 10.05
C GLY A 112 10.01 4.80 11.36
N LEU A 113 9.50 6.01 11.56
CA LEU A 113 9.72 6.70 12.83
C LEU A 113 8.94 5.98 13.95
N LEU A 114 7.69 5.65 13.67
CA LEU A 114 6.76 4.97 14.56
C LEU A 114 6.21 3.71 13.88
N ASN A 115 6.45 2.55 14.48
CA ASN A 115 5.89 1.28 14.02
C ASN A 115 5.00 0.67 15.12
N LEU A 116 3.73 0.44 14.81
CA LEU A 116 2.77 -0.21 15.71
C LEU A 116 2.35 -1.55 15.13
N SER A 117 2.41 -2.59 15.95
CA SER A 117 2.00 -3.92 15.50
C SER A 117 1.43 -4.85 16.54
N ASN A 118 0.29 -5.44 16.18
CA ASN A 118 -0.25 -6.60 16.86
C ASN A 118 0.02 -7.87 16.04
N THR A 119 0.66 -8.88 16.63
CA THR A 119 1.06 -10.11 15.93
C THR A 119 0.78 -11.34 16.78
N PHE A 120 0.08 -12.34 16.24
CA PHE A 120 -0.27 -13.53 17.00
C PHE A 120 0.55 -14.78 16.63
N GLU A 121 0.99 -14.94 15.37
CA GLU A 121 1.59 -16.23 14.93
C GLU A 121 2.96 -16.16 14.21
N LYS A 122 3.25 -15.11 13.40
CA LYS A 122 4.45 -15.03 12.54
C LYS A 122 5.44 -13.95 12.99
N HIS A 123 6.67 -13.99 12.47
CA HIS A 123 7.70 -13.00 12.76
C HIS A 123 7.46 -11.68 12.02
N LYS A 124 7.60 -10.57 12.74
CA LYS A 124 7.74 -9.24 12.16
C LYS A 124 9.11 -8.67 12.40
N ILE A 125 9.57 -7.88 11.43
CA ILE A 125 10.78 -7.09 11.56
C ILE A 125 10.39 -5.61 11.57
N GLN A 126 10.80 -4.90 12.61
CA GLN A 126 10.57 -3.47 12.72
C GLN A 126 11.88 -2.74 12.90
N TYR A 127 12.04 -1.68 12.13
CA TYR A 127 13.15 -0.74 12.23
C TYR A 127 12.57 0.64 12.42
N GLY A 128 12.87 1.27 13.56
CA GLY A 128 12.37 2.60 13.81
C GLY A 128 12.89 3.28 15.06
N LEU A 129 12.43 4.52 15.28
CA LEU A 129 12.74 5.25 16.50
C LEU A 129 11.85 4.80 17.65
N LEU A 130 10.57 4.56 17.39
CA LEU A 130 9.60 4.05 18.35
C LEU A 130 8.89 2.83 17.77
N ASN A 131 9.05 1.69 18.42
CA ASN A 131 8.41 0.44 18.03
C ASN A 131 7.50 -0.05 19.17
N ILE A 132 6.21 -0.22 18.91
CA ILE A 132 5.22 -0.71 19.87
C ILE A 132 4.59 -1.99 19.34
N CYS A 133 4.71 -3.08 20.09
CA CYS A 133 4.41 -4.38 19.54
C CYS A 133 3.88 -5.42 20.54
N ARG A 134 2.98 -6.34 20.12
CA ARG A 134 2.58 -7.54 20.89
C ARG A 134 2.80 -8.89 20.19
N GLY A 135 3.54 -9.85 20.75
CA GLY A 135 3.77 -11.21 20.20
C GLY A 135 5.18 -11.53 19.66
N LYS A 136 5.35 -12.56 18.80
CA LYS A 136 6.67 -13.03 18.30
C LYS A 136 7.31 -12.11 17.23
N LYS A 137 8.50 -11.53 17.49
CA LYS A 137 9.09 -10.50 16.60
C LYS A 137 10.60 -10.31 16.79
N ILE A 138 11.20 -9.64 15.80
CA ILE A 138 12.54 -9.07 15.84
C ILE A 138 12.38 -7.55 15.68
N SER A 139 12.66 -6.77 16.72
CA SER A 139 12.58 -5.31 16.69
C SER A 139 13.97 -4.74 16.85
N ILE A 140 14.39 -3.87 15.92
CA ILE A 140 15.62 -3.10 16.01
C ILE A 140 15.20 -1.64 16.12
N THR A 141 15.47 -1.05 17.28
CA THR A 141 14.97 0.29 17.62
C THR A 141 16.13 1.16 18.05
N THR A 142 16.20 2.38 17.53
CA THR A 142 17.20 3.38 17.94
C THR A 142 16.73 4.27 19.10
N GLY A 143 15.42 4.29 19.39
CA GLY A 143 14.84 5.05 20.50
C GLY A 143 14.15 4.14 21.51
N LEU A 144 12.81 4.10 21.47
CA LEU A 144 11.97 3.38 22.43
C LEU A 144 11.37 2.11 21.83
N ASN A 145 11.51 0.99 22.52
CA ASN A 145 10.99 -0.29 22.07
C ASN A 145 10.10 -0.89 23.17
N ASP A 146 8.79 -0.81 22.97
CA ASP A 146 7.79 -1.38 23.88
C ASP A 146 7.17 -2.63 23.24
N CYS A 147 7.72 -3.79 23.57
CA CYS A 147 7.30 -5.07 23.01
C CYS A 147 6.92 -6.05 24.13
N GLU A 148 5.64 -6.44 24.17
CA GLU A 148 5.09 -7.49 25.05
C GLU A 148 4.98 -8.85 24.34
#